data_AF-A0AB38YEH2-F1
#
_entry.id   AF-A0AB38YEH2-F1
#
_cell.length_a   1.000
_cell.length_b   1.000
_cell.length_c   1.000
_cell.angle_alpha   90.00
_cell.angle_beta   90.00
_cell.angle_gamma   90.00
#
_symmetry.space_group_name_H-M   'P 1'
#
loop_
_entity.id
_entity.type
_entity.pdbx_description
1 polymer ?
#
loop_
_entity_poly.entity_id
_entity_poly.type
_entity_poly.pdbx_seq_one_letter_code
_entity_poly.pdbx_strand_id
1 'polypeptide(L)' 'MPKSNLAKKTQKYSLEFKRKSVEMTFDPDVLIKDVALAMDIHPFMLSRWRKEYREGLLRPSRRA' A
#
# COMPACT_ATOMS: atom_id res chain seq x y z
N MET A 1 -9.80 -20.54 31.33
CA MET A 1 -8.69 -19.80 30.67
C MET A 1 -9.29 -18.73 29.76
N PRO A 2 -8.85 -17.46 29.80
CA PRO A 2 -9.46 -16.43 28.97
C PRO A 2 -9.00 -16.57 27.51
N LYS A 3 -9.97 -16.74 26.59
CA LYS A 3 -9.74 -16.76 25.14
C LYS A 3 -9.61 -15.32 24.65
N SER A 4 -8.38 -14.81 24.56
CA SER A 4 -8.15 -13.51 23.92
C SER A 4 -8.25 -13.68 22.41
N ASN A 5 -9.41 -13.32 21.84
CA ASN A 5 -9.61 -13.06 20.41
C ASN A 5 -8.79 -11.82 19.98
N LEU A 6 -7.46 -11.91 20.00
CA LEU A 6 -6.63 -10.93 19.30
C LEU A 6 -6.63 -11.32 17.82
N ALA A 7 -7.72 -10.96 17.14
CA ALA A 7 -7.68 -10.79 15.69
C ALA A 7 -6.49 -9.87 15.41
N LYS A 8 -5.39 -10.45 14.89
CA LYS A 8 -4.17 -9.73 14.57
C LYS A 8 -4.60 -8.52 13.75
N LYS A 9 -4.58 -7.32 14.34
CA LYS A 9 -4.89 -6.08 13.61
C LYS A 9 -3.82 -5.96 12.55
N THR A 10 -4.11 -6.44 11.35
CA THR A 10 -3.26 -6.22 10.19
C THR A 10 -3.08 -4.71 10.10
N GLN A 11 -1.87 -4.24 10.35
CA GLN A 11 -1.56 -2.82 10.30
C GLN A 11 -1.94 -2.35 8.89
N LYS A 12 -2.99 -1.52 8.81
CA LYS A 12 -3.46 -1.01 7.54
C LYS A 12 -2.51 0.10 7.14
N TYR A 13 -1.87 -0.04 5.99
CA TYR A 13 -1.12 1.06 5.37
C TYR A 13 -2.05 2.26 5.16
N SER A 14 -1.59 3.44 5.57
CA SER A 14 -2.33 4.68 5.35
C SER A 14 -2.44 4.97 3.85
N LEU A 15 -3.49 5.69 3.47
CA LEU A 15 -3.73 6.03 2.06
C LEU A 15 -2.56 6.81 1.46
N GLU A 16 -2.05 7.78 2.22
CA GLU A 16 -0.88 8.60 1.88
C GLU A 16 0.35 7.72 1.63
N PHE A 17 0.57 6.72 2.49
CA PHE A 17 1.68 5.79 2.32
C PHE A 17 1.53 4.98 1.03
N LYS A 18 0.34 4.44 0.75
CA LYS A 18 0.08 3.69 -0.49
C LYS A 18 0.31 4.55 -1.74
N ARG A 19 -0.15 5.80 -1.73
CA ARG A 19 0.03 6.76 -2.84
C ARG A 19 1.50 7.06 -3.08
N LYS A 20 2.21 7.47 -2.03
CA LYS A 20 3.63 7.82 -2.14
C LYS A 20 4.46 6.64 -2.66
N SER A 21 4.16 5.43 -2.18
CA SER A 21 4.81 4.19 -2.64
C SER A 21 4.54 3.94 -4.13
N VAL A 22 3.32 4.19 -4.60
CA VAL A 22 2.94 4.03 -6.01
C VAL A 22 3.54 5.12 -6.89
N GLU A 23 3.58 6.37 -6.44
CA GLU A 23 4.20 7.49 -7.16
C GLU A 23 5.68 7.23 -7.44
N MET A 24 6.43 6.71 -6.46
CA MET A 24 7.84 6.29 -6.66
C MET A 24 8.00 5.18 -7.72
N THR A 25 6.97 4.39 -8.00
CA THR A 25 7.03 3.33 -9.02
C THR A 25 6.74 3.81 -10.43
N PHE A 26 6.32 5.07 -10.59
CA PHE A 26 6.11 5.69 -11.90
C PHE A 26 7.38 6.29 -12.49
N ASP A 27 8.44 6.45 -11.70
CA ASP A 27 9.75 6.80 -12.22
C ASP A 27 10.26 5.68 -13.16
N PRO A 28 10.63 6.02 -14.41
CA PRO A 28 11.04 5.02 -15.41
C PRO A 28 12.38 4.35 -15.06
N ASP A 29 13.22 5.00 -14.27
CA ASP A 29 14.53 4.50 -13.84
C ASP A 29 14.47 3.68 -12.55
N VAL A 30 13.29 3.53 -11.94
CA VAL A 30 13.14 2.90 -10.63
C VAL A 30 12.42 1.55 -10.74
N LEU A 31 13.04 0.51 -10.20
CA LEU A 31 12.42 -0.81 -10.11
C LEU A 31 11.45 -0.89 -8.93
N ILE A 32 10.30 -1.52 -9.15
CA ILE A 32 9.30 -1.80 -8.11
C ILE A 32 9.93 -2.55 -6.91
N LYS A 33 10.91 -3.42 -7.18
CA LYS A 33 11.62 -4.19 -6.15
C LYS A 33 12.45 -3.30 -5.23
N ASP A 34 13.09 -2.27 -5.76
CA ASP A 34 13.93 -1.36 -4.98
C ASP A 34 13.07 -0.44 -4.11
N VAL A 35 11.96 0.08 -4.65
CA VAL A 35 10.97 0.84 -3.86
C VAL A 35 10.39 -0.02 -2.74
N ALA A 36 10.07 -1.28 -3.05
CA ALA A 36 9.53 -2.22 -2.08
C ALA A 36 10.52 -2.47 -0.93
N LEU A 37 11.79 -2.67 -1.25
CA LEU A 37 12.86 -2.83 -0.27
C LEU A 37 13.05 -1.57 0.59
N ALA A 38 13.07 -0.39 -0.03
CA ALA A 38 13.25 0.88 0.66
C ALA A 38 12.08 1.25 1.58
N MET A 39 10.87 0.85 1.23
CA MET A 39 9.66 1.12 2.02
C MET A 39 9.26 -0.04 2.95
N ASP A 40 10.09 -1.08 3.04
CA ASP A 40 9.86 -2.31 3.82
C ASP A 40 8.46 -2.93 3.56
N ILE A 41 8.10 -3.00 2.27
CA ILE A 41 6.84 -3.60 1.80
C ILE A 41 7.09 -4.71 0.80
N HIS A 42 6.15 -5.65 0.72
CA HIS A 42 6.24 -6.69 -0.28
C HIS A 42 5.97 -6.12 -1.69
N PRO A 43 6.79 -6.41 -2.72
CA PRO A 43 6.60 -5.87 -4.09
C PRO A 43 5.21 -6.12 -4.69
N PHE A 44 4.58 -7.24 -4.30
CA PHE A 44 3.19 -7.56 -4.68
C PHE A 44 2.19 -6.48 -4.24
N MET A 45 2.41 -5.85 -3.08
CA MET A 45 1.54 -4.78 -2.59
C MET A 45 1.61 -3.55 -3.49
N LEU A 46 2.79 -3.21 -4.01
CA LEU A 46 2.94 -2.12 -4.98
C LEU A 46 2.21 -2.41 -6.29
N SER A 47 2.32 -3.63 -6.82
CA SER A 47 1.58 -4.03 -8.03
C SER A 47 0.06 -3.90 -7.83
N ARG A 48 -0.43 -4.33 -6.66
CA ARG A 48 -1.84 -4.17 -6.28
C ARG A 48 -2.23 -2.70 -6.16
N TRP A 49 -1.43 -1.88 -5.48
CA TRP A 49 -1.71 -0.47 -5.30
C TRP A 49 -1.61 0.34 -6.60
N ARG A 50 -0.73 -0.02 -7.54
CA ARG A 50 -0.71 0.59 -8.89
C ARG A 50 -2.03 0.37 -9.62
N LYS A 51 -2.64 -0.82 -9.47
CA LYS A 51 -3.98 -1.11 -10.01
C LYS A 51 -5.04 -0.26 -9.30
N GLU A 52 -5.05 -0.25 -7.96
CA GLU A 52 -5.98 0.57 -7.15
C GLU A 52 -5.82 2.08 -7.43
N TYR A 53 -4.61 2.55 -7.75
CA TYR A 53 -4.33 3.94 -8.12
C TYR A 53 -4.95 4.30 -9.47
N ARG A 54 -4.77 3.45 -10.50
CA ARG A 54 -5.39 3.62 -11.81
C ARG A 54 -6.91 3.56 -11.77
N GLU A 55 -7.46 2.71 -10.91
CA GLU A 55 -8.91 2.60 -10.68
C GLU A 55 -9.47 3.73 -9.81
N GLY A 56 -8.61 4.61 -9.27
CA GLY A 56 -9.04 5.73 -8.42
C GLY A 56 -9.49 5.31 -7.01
N LEU A 57 -9.30 4.05 -6.62
CA LEU A 57 -9.63 3.51 -5.29
C LEU A 57 -8.69 4.01 -4.20
N LEU A 58 -7.49 4.46 -4.56
CA LEU A 58 -6.58 5.17 -3.64
C LEU A 58 -6.93 6.65 -3.47
N ARG A 59 -8.16 7.08 -3.80
CA ARG A 59 -8.67 8.39 -3.38
C ARG A 59 -9.24 8.26 -1.97
N PRO A 60 -9.08 9.28 -1.10
CA PRO A 60 -9.84 9.29 0.14
C PRO A 60 -11.31 9.17 -0.27
N SER A 61 -12.00 8.17 0.26
CA SER A 61 -13.45 8.11 0.13
C SER A 61 -13.95 9.47 0.58
N ARG A 62 -14.44 10.27 -0.37
CA ARG A 62 -15.30 11.41 -0.06
C ARG A 62 -16.52 10.74 0.56
N ARG A 63 -16.48 10.54 1.89
CA ARG A 63 -17.69 10.29 2.64
C ARG A 63 -18.52 11.55 2.47
N ALA A 64 -19.65 11.38 1.78
CA ALA A 64 -20.72 12.35 1.68
C ALA A 64 -21.23 12.72 3.07
#